data_AF-A0A9X2AGD0-F1
#
_entry.id   AF-A0A9X2AGD0-F1
#
_cell.length_a   1.000
_cell.length_b   1.000
_cell.length_c   1.000
_cell.angle_alpha   90.00
_cell.angle_beta   90.00
_cell.angle_gamma   90.00
#
_symmetry.space_group_name_H-M   'P 1'
#
loop_
_entity.id
_entity.type
_entity.pdbx_description
1 polymer ?
#
loop_
_entity_poly.entity_id
_entity_poly.type
_entity_poly.pdbx_seq_one_letter_code
_entity_poly.pdbx_strand_id
1 'polypeptide(L)'
;MNHPIEFPQLSLEQPARDDAEAALLAQLAEHLADTNPLPDLRDFAPQVRQLFPEPAYLVGCGSAHIWLHRAADPQRLALIR
;
A
#
# COMPACT_ATOMS: atom_id res chain seq x y z
N MET A 1 -15.81 -7.22 22.84
CA MET A 1 -14.89 -7.87 21.89
C MET A 1 -13.80 -6.85 21.56
N ASN A 2 -12.65 -6.92 22.24
CA ASN A 2 -11.48 -6.10 21.91
C ASN A 2 -10.91 -6.65 20.62
N HIS A 3 -11.22 -6.04 19.48
CA HIS A 3 -10.37 -6.24 18.30
C HIS A 3 -9.05 -5.54 18.64
N PRO A 4 -7.91 -6.23 18.68
CA PRO A 4 -6.63 -5.55 18.77
C PRO A 4 -6.62 -4.55 17.61
N ILE A 5 -6.27 -3.32 17.94
CA ILE A 5 -6.10 -2.27 16.96
C ILE A 5 -4.86 -2.69 16.13
N GLU A 6 -5.10 -3.34 14.99
CA GLU A 6 -4.03 -3.81 14.11
C GLU A 6 -3.55 -2.63 13.27
N PHE A 7 -2.27 -2.30 13.41
CA PHE A 7 -1.66 -1.29 12.57
C PHE A 7 -1.49 -1.85 11.16
N PRO A 8 -1.85 -1.09 10.13
CA PRO A 8 -1.68 -1.55 8.77
C PRO A 8 -0.18 -1.75 8.47
N GLN A 9 0.21 -2.97 8.12
CA GLN A 9 1.59 -3.37 7.85
C GLN A 9 1.86 -3.41 6.35
N LEU A 10 2.89 -2.67 5.92
CA LEU A 10 3.42 -2.77 4.56
C LEU A 10 4.33 -3.99 4.43
N SER A 11 3.98 -4.89 3.52
CA SER A 11 4.79 -6.02 3.09
C SER A 11 5.24 -5.78 1.66
N LEU A 12 6.53 -5.52 1.45
CA LEU A 12 7.11 -5.41 0.11
C LEU A 12 7.37 -6.82 -0.42
N GLU A 13 6.64 -7.22 -1.47
CA GLU A 13 6.86 -8.51 -2.15
C GLU A 13 7.97 -8.39 -3.21
N GLN A 14 8.20 -7.18 -3.73
CA GLN A 14 9.31 -6.90 -4.63
C GLN A 14 10.14 -5.71 -4.16
N PRO A 15 11.44 -5.70 -4.47
CA PRO A 15 12.28 -4.53 -4.27
C PRO A 15 11.87 -3.40 -5.22
N ALA A 16 12.18 -2.17 -4.81
CA ALA A 16 12.01 -0.99 -5.63
C ALA A 16 12.80 -1.15 -6.95
N ARG A 17 12.21 -0.80 -8.09
CA ARG A 17 12.87 -0.87 -9.40
C ARG A 17 13.87 0.27 -9.57
N ASP A 18 13.52 1.44 -9.09
CA ASP A 18 14.24 2.70 -9.26
C ASP A 18 14.11 3.54 -7.98
N ASP A 19 14.97 4.55 -7.85
CA ASP A 19 14.98 5.47 -6.70
C ASP A 19 13.64 6.21 -6.52
N ALA A 20 12.96 6.52 -7.62
CA ALA A 20 11.61 7.11 -7.60
C ALA A 20 10.58 6.17 -6.96
N GLU A 21 10.62 4.87 -7.27
CA GLU A 21 9.71 3.89 -6.66
C GLU A 21 10.07 3.66 -5.19
N ALA A 22 11.36 3.66 -4.86
CA ALA A 22 11.83 3.57 -3.48
C ALA A 22 11.32 4.76 -2.64
N ALA A 23 11.35 5.98 -3.18
CA ALA A 23 10.81 7.17 -2.52
C ALA A 23 9.29 7.09 -2.34
N LEU A 24 8.54 6.50 -3.29
CA LEU A 24 7.10 6.27 -3.15
C LEU A 24 6.79 5.22 -2.07
N LEU A 25 7.54 4.11 -2.04
CA LEU A 25 7.38 3.07 -1.02
C LEU A 25 7.76 3.58 0.38
N ALA A 26 8.78 4.42 0.48
CA ALA A 26 9.14 5.10 1.72
C ALA A 26 8.02 6.04 2.19
N GLN A 27 7.49 6.89 1.30
CA GLN A 27 6.33 7.74 1.60
C GLN A 27 5.11 6.93 2.04
N LEU A 28 4.85 5.78 1.40
CA LEU A 28 3.77 4.88 1.80
C LEU A 28 3.98 4.32 3.21
N ALA A 29 5.20 3.90 3.54
CA ALA A 29 5.54 3.41 4.86
C ALA A 29 5.41 4.51 5.94
N GLU A 30 5.84 5.73 5.65
CA GLU A 30 5.66 6.87 6.55
C GLU A 30 4.18 7.23 6.73
N HIS A 31 3.39 7.23 5.66
CA HIS A 31 1.94 7.43 5.75
C HIS A 31 1.28 6.36 6.62
N LEU A 32 1.65 5.09 6.47
CA LEU A 32 1.13 4.01 7.31
C LEU A 32 1.54 4.15 8.78
N ALA A 33 2.75 4.65 9.05
CA ALA A 33 3.24 4.89 10.40
C ALA A 33 2.58 6.11 11.08
N ASP A 34 2.29 7.17 10.31
CA ASP A 34 1.59 8.37 10.80
C ASP A 34 0.07 8.14 10.92
N THR A 35 -0.46 7.23 10.12
CA THR A 35 -1.88 6.90 10.16
C THR A 35 -2.21 6.17 11.46
N ASN A 36 -2.97 6.86 12.31
CA ASN A 36 -3.58 6.27 13.50
C ASN A 36 -4.34 5.01 13.07
N PRO A 37 -4.29 3.91 13.84
CA PRO A 37 -4.66 2.61 13.34
C PRO A 37 -6.10 2.61 12.81
N LEU A 38 -6.19 2.26 11.53
CA LEU A 38 -7.42 2.41 10.78
C LEU A 38 -8.37 1.27 11.13
N PRO A 39 -9.64 1.57 11.42
CA PRO A 39 -10.66 0.55 11.55
C PRO A 39 -10.94 -0.17 10.22
N ASP A 40 -10.61 0.46 9.08
CA ASP A 40 -10.82 -0.10 7.75
C ASP A 40 -9.72 0.32 6.75
N LEU A 41 -9.10 -0.66 6.09
CA LEU A 41 -8.09 -0.40 5.06
C LEU A 41 -8.68 0.24 3.80
N ARG A 42 -9.99 0.12 3.56
CA ARG A 42 -10.63 0.70 2.37
C ARG A 42 -10.53 2.22 2.33
N ASP A 43 -10.46 2.86 3.49
CA ASP A 43 -10.22 4.30 3.63
C ASP A 43 -8.79 4.70 3.22
N PHE A 44 -7.83 3.78 3.28
CA PHE A 44 -6.45 4.01 2.87
C PHE A 44 -6.21 3.78 1.37
N ALA A 45 -7.02 2.93 0.72
CA ALA A 45 -6.93 2.66 -0.72
C ALA A 45 -6.85 3.91 -1.62
N PRO A 46 -7.65 4.99 -1.41
CA PRO A 46 -7.52 6.22 -2.20
C PRO A 46 -6.18 6.94 -1.99
N GLN A 47 -5.58 6.90 -0.79
CA GLN A 47 -4.24 7.48 -0.57
C GLN A 47 -3.17 6.68 -1.32
N VAL A 48 -3.24 5.35 -1.29
CA VAL A 48 -2.31 4.50 -2.05
C VAL A 48 -2.42 4.78 -3.55
N ARG A 49 -3.63 4.97 -4.09
CA ARG A 49 -3.84 5.36 -5.50
C ARG A 49 -3.29 6.73 -5.86
N GLN A 50 -3.25 7.67 -4.92
CA GLN A 50 -2.63 8.97 -5.15
C GLN A 50 -1.10 8.87 -5.24
N LEU A 51 -0.48 8.04 -4.39
CA LEU A 51 0.95 7.76 -4.45
C LEU A 51 1.34 6.93 -5.67
N PHE A 52 0.48 5.99 -6.06
CA PHE A 52 0.69 5.05 -7.16
C PHE A 52 -0.41 5.20 -8.22
N PRO A 53 -0.35 6.26 -9.04
CA PRO A 53 -1.39 6.52 -10.04
C PRO A 53 -1.30 5.59 -11.25
N GLU A 54 -2.46 5.27 -11.81
CA GLU A 54 -2.58 4.68 -13.14
C GLU A 54 -2.09 5.68 -14.22
N PRO A 55 -1.51 5.20 -15.34
CA PRO A 55 -1.37 3.81 -15.75
C PRO A 55 -0.03 3.18 -15.34
N ALA A 56 0.77 3.81 -14.48
CA ALA A 56 2.08 3.27 -14.10
C ALA A 56 1.96 2.12 -13.09
N TYR A 57 0.98 2.23 -12.18
CA TYR A 57 0.71 1.27 -11.14
C TYR A 57 -0.78 0.97 -11.05
N LEU A 58 -1.10 -0.26 -10.66
CA LEU A 58 -2.46 -0.71 -10.43
C LEU A 58 -2.63 -1.04 -8.95
N VAL A 59 -3.63 -0.43 -8.33
CA VAL A 59 -3.91 -0.57 -6.90
C VAL A 59 -5.29 -1.20 -6.73
N GLY A 60 -5.29 -2.42 -6.18
CA GLY A 60 -6.48 -3.17 -5.83
C GLY A 60 -6.72 -3.15 -4.32
N CYS A 61 -7.97 -2.92 -3.91
CA CYS A 61 -8.39 -3.04 -2.53
C CYS A 61 -9.28 -4.28 -2.39
N GLY A 62 -8.81 -5.28 -1.65
CA GLY A 62 -9.61 -6.41 -1.18
C GLY A 62 -10.38 -6.07 0.10
N SER A 63 -11.13 -7.04 0.62
CA SER A 63 -11.97 -6.85 1.80
C SER A 63 -11.20 -6.54 3.09
N ALA A 64 -9.92 -6.90 3.16
CA ALA A 64 -9.06 -6.73 4.34
C ALA A 64 -7.57 -6.53 3.99
N HIS A 65 -7.26 -6.17 2.75
CA HIS A 65 -5.87 -5.88 2.34
C HIS A 65 -5.87 -5.04 1.07
N ILE A 66 -4.83 -4.23 0.90
CA ILE A 66 -4.57 -3.48 -0.34
C ILE A 66 -3.35 -4.09 -1.00
N TRP A 67 -3.44 -4.42 -2.27
CA TRP A 67 -2.28 -4.82 -3.06
C TRP A 67 -2.04 -3.80 -4.15
N LEU A 68 -0.77 -3.63 -4.51
CA LEU A 68 -0.41 -2.90 -5.72
C LEU A 68 0.63 -3.68 -6.54
N HIS A 69 0.57 -3.50 -7.85
CA HIS A 69 1.58 -4.00 -8.78
C HIS A 69 1.88 -2.95 -9.85
N ARG A 70 2.97 -3.16 -10.57
CA ARG A 70 3.36 -2.30 -11.69
C ARG A 70 2.43 -2.59 -12.87
N ALA A 71 2.08 -1.61 -13.69
CA ALA A 71 1.29 -1.92 -14.89
C ALA A 71 2.08 -2.75 -15.90
N ALA A 72 3.41 -2.59 -15.91
CA ALA A 72 4.31 -3.37 -16.75
C ALA A 72 4.55 -4.80 -16.23
N ASP A 73 4.20 -5.09 -14.98
CA ASP A 73 4.48 -6.39 -14.36
C ASP A 73 3.31 -6.83 -13.44
N PRO A 74 2.69 -8.01 -13.71
CA PRO A 74 1.53 -8.45 -12.95
C PRO A 74 1.88 -8.97 -11.53
N GLN A 75 3.15 -9.04 -11.15
CA GLN A 75 3.53 -9.47 -9.81
C GLN A 75 3.32 -8.33 -8.81
N ARG A 76 2.85 -8.70 -7.61
CA ARG A 76 2.61 -7.74 -6.53
C ARG A 76 3.93 -7.07 -6.15
N LEU A 77 3.91 -5.74 -6.13
CA LEU A 77 5.00 -4.91 -5.64
C LEU A 77 4.94 -4.84 -4.12
N ALA A 78 3.76 -4.54 -3.59
CA ALA A 78 3.53 -4.46 -2.15
C ALA A 78 2.10 -4.83 -1.77
N LEU A 79 1.94 -5.27 -0.53
CA LEU A 79 0.70 -5.65 0.12
C LEU A 79 0.61 -4.93 1.47
N ILE A 80 -0.54 -4.32 1.74
CA ILE A 80 -0.88 -3.69 3.02
C ILE A 80 -1.95 -4.55 3.67
N ARG A 81 -1.74 -4.97 4.90
CA ARG A 81 -2.63 -5.84 5.68
C ARG A 81 -2.74 -5.38 7.12
#